data_AF-A0A7K4D1T1-F1
#
_entry.id   AF-A0A7K4D1T1-F1
#
_cell.length_a   1.000
_cell.length_b   1.000
_cell.length_c   1.000
_cell.angle_alpha   90.00
_cell.angle_beta   90.00
_cell.angle_gamma   90.00
#
_symmetry.space_group_name_H-M   'P 1'
#
loop_
_entity.id
_entity.type
_entity.pdbx_description
1 polymer ?
#
loop_
_entity_poly.entity_id
_entity_poly.type
_entity_poly.pdbx_seq_one_letter_code
_entity_poly.pdbx_strand_id
1 'polypeptide(L)'
;AFFQEVAKAIDQAAGEGAQVILAGPGFAKEDLKKLIDSSYPDLAVRIAMDDASSIGRSGFQEVLRRGAVKTVLESSRIAREAKLIEELFREIATDGRAAYGLKEVQTAVNYGAVERLLVLDEMVRRGNMDQIMRSVGDARGKVVVFSSEFEPGERLRSLGGVAALLRFKVSQDP
;
A
#
# COMPACT_ATOMS: atom_id res chain seq x y z
N ALA A 1 22.97 -12.18 -25.33
CA ALA A 1 23.99 -12.34 -24.28
C ALA A 1 23.80 -11.32 -23.17
N PHE A 2 24.28 -10.07 -23.29
CA PHE A 2 24.24 -9.10 -22.17
C PHE A 2 22.83 -8.81 -21.60
N PHE A 3 21.87 -8.40 -22.43
CA PHE A 3 20.52 -8.10 -21.92
C PHE A 3 19.80 -9.33 -21.34
N GLN A 4 20.12 -10.53 -21.80
CA GLN A 4 19.56 -11.76 -21.23
C GLN A 4 20.11 -12.03 -19.82
N GLU A 5 21.41 -11.80 -19.61
CA GLU A 5 22.03 -11.91 -18.29
C GLU A 5 21.48 -10.85 -17.33
N VAL A 6 21.32 -9.61 -17.79
CA VAL A 6 20.73 -8.53 -16.99
C VAL A 6 19.27 -8.85 -16.64
N ALA A 7 18.44 -9.26 -17.60
CA ALA A 7 17.05 -9.62 -17.35
C ALA A 7 16.93 -10.75 -16.32
N LYS A 8 17.77 -11.79 -16.44
CA LYS A 8 17.84 -12.89 -15.47
C LYS A 8 18.24 -12.42 -14.09
N ALA A 9 19.23 -11.54 -13.98
CA ALA A 9 19.68 -11.00 -12.71
C ALA A 9 18.61 -10.13 -12.03
N ILE A 10 17.87 -9.32 -12.81
CA ILE A 10 16.75 -8.53 -12.31
C ILE A 10 15.64 -9.45 -11.79
N ASP A 11 15.25 -10.47 -12.55
CA ASP A 11 14.21 -11.43 -12.15
C ASP A 11 14.54 -12.12 -10.83
N GLN A 12 15.78 -12.62 -10.70
CA GLN A 12 16.27 -13.24 -9.47
C GLN A 12 16.31 -12.27 -8.27
N ALA A 13 16.73 -11.02 -8.49
CA ALA A 13 16.80 -10.03 -7.43
C ALA A 13 15.42 -9.50 -7.02
N ALA A 14 14.49 -9.38 -7.97
CA ALA A 14 13.13 -8.91 -7.72
C ALA A 14 12.26 -9.96 -7.04
N GLY A 15 12.54 -11.24 -7.29
CA GLY A 15 11.72 -12.37 -6.82
C GLY A 15 10.26 -12.17 -7.18
N GLU A 16 9.35 -12.60 -6.31
CA GLU A 16 7.90 -12.55 -6.57
C GLU A 16 7.25 -11.21 -6.17
N GLY A 17 7.92 -10.38 -5.38
CA GLY A 17 7.25 -9.27 -4.66
C GLY A 17 7.72 -7.86 -4.98
N ALA A 18 8.94 -7.69 -5.52
CA ALA A 18 9.48 -6.36 -5.73
C ALA A 18 8.89 -5.70 -6.99
N GLN A 19 8.58 -4.41 -6.89
CA GLN A 19 8.40 -3.54 -8.05
C GLN A 19 9.78 -3.11 -8.54
N VAL A 20 9.95 -2.99 -9.85
CA VAL A 20 11.22 -2.66 -10.49
C VAL A 20 11.08 -1.38 -11.29
N ILE A 21 12.08 -0.51 -11.19
CA ILE A 21 12.16 0.69 -12.03
C ILE A 21 13.34 0.53 -12.96
N LEU A 22 13.05 0.57 -14.26
CA LEU A 22 14.06 0.49 -15.29
C LEU A 22 14.32 1.89 -15.84
N ALA A 23 15.51 2.42 -15.57
CA ALA A 23 15.87 3.78 -15.92
C ALA A 23 17.28 3.87 -16.52
N GLY A 24 17.44 4.78 -17.49
CA GLY A 24 18.70 5.00 -18.19
C GLY A 24 18.55 5.99 -19.34
N PRO A 25 19.67 6.54 -19.85
CA PRO A 25 19.67 7.39 -21.02
C PRO A 25 19.53 6.58 -22.31
N GLY A 26 18.85 7.16 -23.30
CA GLY A 26 18.68 6.55 -24.63
C GLY A 26 17.78 5.31 -24.62
N PHE A 27 17.96 4.45 -25.63
CA PHE A 27 17.01 3.37 -25.99
C PHE A 27 17.31 1.99 -25.35
N ALA A 28 18.41 1.86 -24.62
CA ALA A 28 18.88 0.57 -24.12
C ALA A 28 17.91 -0.07 -23.11
N LYS A 29 17.19 0.76 -22.34
CA LYS A 29 16.17 0.29 -21.39
C LYS A 29 14.93 -0.24 -22.11
N GLU A 30 14.53 0.34 -23.24
CA GLU A 30 13.40 -0.12 -24.04
C GLU A 30 13.70 -1.46 -24.68
N ASP A 31 14.92 -1.66 -25.18
CA ASP A 31 15.33 -2.94 -25.75
C ASP A 31 15.42 -4.04 -24.69
N LEU A 32 15.93 -3.71 -23.50
CA LEU A 32 15.86 -4.61 -22.34
C LEU A 32 14.41 -4.90 -21.92
N LYS A 33 13.52 -3.89 -21.93
CA LYS A 33 12.10 -4.05 -21.60
C LYS A 33 11.40 -5.00 -22.57
N LYS A 34 11.63 -4.89 -23.89
CA LYS A 34 11.07 -5.82 -24.89
C LYS A 34 11.51 -7.27 -24.64
N LEU A 35 12.76 -7.47 -24.26
CA LEU A 35 13.26 -8.80 -23.89
C LEU A 35 12.57 -9.33 -22.62
N ILE A 36 12.40 -8.48 -21.60
CA ILE A 36 11.69 -8.86 -20.37
C ILE A 36 10.23 -9.20 -20.67
N ASP A 37 9.55 -8.40 -21.48
CA ASP A 37 8.13 -8.60 -21.83
C ASP A 37 7.87 -9.92 -22.54
N SER A 38 8.83 -10.38 -23.34
CA SER A 38 8.74 -11.65 -24.04
C SER A 38 9.17 -12.87 -23.22
N SER A 39 10.08 -12.68 -22.25
CA SER A 39 10.76 -13.80 -21.58
C SER A 39 10.39 -13.97 -20.10
N TYR A 40 9.88 -12.92 -19.45
CA TYR A 40 9.57 -12.89 -18.01
C TYR A 40 8.25 -12.12 -17.75
N PRO A 41 7.09 -12.71 -18.10
CA PRO A 41 5.80 -12.02 -18.04
C PRO A 41 5.42 -11.54 -16.61
N ASP A 42 5.77 -12.31 -15.57
CA ASP A 42 5.50 -11.93 -14.18
C ASP A 42 6.34 -10.74 -13.71
N LEU A 43 7.56 -10.60 -14.24
CA LEU A 43 8.41 -9.43 -13.99
C LEU A 43 7.93 -8.22 -14.80
N ALA A 44 7.53 -8.45 -16.06
CA ALA A 44 7.12 -7.41 -17.00
C ALA A 44 6.02 -6.49 -16.46
N VAL A 45 5.03 -7.05 -15.77
CA VAL A 45 3.91 -6.30 -15.18
C VAL A 45 4.29 -5.48 -13.95
N ARG A 46 5.50 -5.68 -13.39
CA ARG A 46 6.03 -5.00 -12.20
C ARG A 46 7.11 -3.97 -12.54
N ILE A 47 7.38 -3.74 -13.83
CA ILE A 47 8.36 -2.74 -14.28
C ILE A 47 7.68 -1.42 -14.60
N ALA A 48 8.15 -0.35 -13.96
CA ALA A 48 7.95 1.01 -14.43
C ALA A 48 9.19 1.54 -15.16
N MET A 49 8.98 2.25 -16.25
CA MET A 49 10.05 2.89 -17.01
C MET A 49 10.27 4.32 -16.51
N ASP A 50 11.51 4.76 -16.41
CA ASP A 50 11.85 6.17 -16.16
C ASP A 50 13.06 6.62 -17.00
N ASP A 51 13.22 7.94 -17.13
CA ASP A 51 14.35 8.57 -17.79
C ASP A 51 15.43 8.97 -16.79
N ALA A 52 16.68 8.66 -17.12
CA ALA A 52 17.85 9.19 -16.44
C ALA A 52 18.76 9.85 -17.48
N SER A 53 19.24 11.06 -17.20
CA SER A 53 20.14 11.79 -18.09
C SER A 53 21.61 11.37 -17.91
N SER A 54 21.92 10.63 -16.84
CA SER A 54 23.26 10.16 -16.52
C SER A 54 23.24 8.73 -15.96
N ILE A 55 24.40 8.08 -15.96
CA ILE A 55 24.60 6.73 -15.39
C ILE A 55 25.21 6.81 -13.98
N GLY A 56 25.08 5.74 -13.20
CA GLY A 56 25.65 5.67 -11.86
C GLY A 56 24.86 6.46 -10.81
N ARG A 57 25.57 7.02 -9.81
CA ARG A 57 24.93 7.65 -8.64
C ARG A 57 24.06 8.86 -8.99
N SER A 58 24.48 9.69 -9.94
CA SER A 58 23.72 10.88 -10.35
C SER A 58 22.41 10.50 -11.04
N GLY A 59 22.45 9.52 -11.94
CA GLY A 59 21.24 8.98 -12.60
C GLY A 59 20.29 8.32 -11.61
N PHE A 60 20.83 7.60 -10.63
CA PHE A 60 20.02 7.02 -9.55
C PHE A 60 19.29 8.11 -8.73
N GLN A 61 19.99 9.17 -8.33
CA GLN A 61 19.37 10.27 -7.57
C GLN A 61 18.32 11.04 -8.39
N GLU A 62 18.51 11.16 -9.69
CA GLU A 62 17.57 11.79 -10.62
C GLU A 62 16.25 11.02 -10.70
N VAL A 63 16.32 9.70 -10.88
CA VAL A 63 15.14 8.79 -10.90
C VAL A 63 14.39 8.85 -9.57
N LEU A 64 15.10 8.88 -8.44
CA LEU A 64 14.47 9.05 -7.13
C LEU A 64 13.69 10.36 -7.00
N ARG A 65 14.11 11.43 -7.69
CA ARG A 65 13.46 12.75 -7.63
C ARG A 65 12.31 12.92 -8.63
N ARG A 66 12.36 12.26 -9.80
CA ARG A 66 11.39 12.44 -10.89
C ARG A 66 10.02 11.82 -10.67
N GLY A 67 9.87 10.98 -9.65
CA GLY A 67 8.56 10.55 -9.18
C GLY A 67 8.04 9.25 -9.78
N ALA A 68 8.73 8.59 -10.71
CA ALA A 68 8.34 7.22 -11.11
C ALA A 68 8.37 6.25 -9.90
N VAL A 69 9.35 6.44 -9.01
CA VAL A 69 9.40 5.76 -7.70
C VAL A 69 8.17 6.08 -6.86
N LYS A 70 7.76 7.35 -6.83
CA LYS A 70 6.59 7.79 -6.09
C LYS A 70 5.31 7.14 -6.64
N THR A 71 5.12 7.13 -7.96
CA THR A 71 3.96 6.52 -8.61
C THR A 71 3.89 5.02 -8.35
N VAL A 72 5.00 4.29 -8.48
CA VAL A 72 5.05 2.84 -8.20
C VAL A 72 4.73 2.53 -6.73
N LEU A 73 5.32 3.30 -5.81
CA LEU A 73 5.04 3.15 -4.38
C LEU A 73 3.60 3.50 -4.03
N GLU A 74 3.02 4.53 -4.67
CA GLU A 74 1.62 4.91 -4.54
C GLU A 74 0.70 3.79 -5.05
N SER A 75 0.93 3.25 -6.24
CA SER A 75 0.17 2.11 -6.77
C SER A 75 0.24 0.90 -5.84
N SER A 76 1.44 0.58 -5.33
CA SER A 76 1.64 -0.51 -4.36
C SER A 76 0.92 -0.26 -3.03
N ARG A 77 0.90 0.99 -2.55
CA ARG A 77 0.16 1.40 -1.36
C ARG A 77 -1.35 1.26 -1.58
N ILE A 78 -1.89 1.81 -2.67
CA ILE A 78 -3.32 1.73 -3.02
C ILE A 78 -3.77 0.27 -3.13
N ALA A 79 -2.96 -0.60 -3.74
CA ALA A 79 -3.26 -2.03 -3.83
C ALA A 79 -3.34 -2.71 -2.45
N ARG A 80 -2.47 -2.32 -1.50
CA ARG A 80 -2.52 -2.83 -0.12
C ARG A 80 -3.73 -2.29 0.65
N GLU A 81 -4.05 -1.02 0.47
CA GLU A 81 -5.23 -0.37 1.03
C GLU A 81 -6.52 -1.02 0.52
N ALA A 82 -6.62 -1.32 -0.77
CA ALA A 82 -7.75 -2.03 -1.36
C ALA A 82 -7.97 -3.41 -0.72
N LYS A 83 -6.90 -4.20 -0.52
CA LYS A 83 -6.97 -5.51 0.15
C LYS A 83 -7.49 -5.41 1.59
N LEU A 84 -7.06 -4.39 2.34
CA LEU A 84 -7.56 -4.15 3.70
C LEU A 84 -9.04 -3.81 3.72
N ILE A 85 -9.51 -3.04 2.74
CA ILE A 85 -10.92 -2.70 2.59
C ILE A 85 -11.75 -3.94 2.22
N GLU A 86 -11.27 -4.79 1.31
CA GLU A 86 -11.93 -6.06 0.99
C GLU A 86 -12.03 -6.99 2.19
N GLU A 87 -10.97 -7.10 2.99
CA GLU A 87 -10.97 -7.86 4.24
C GLU A 87 -11.98 -7.30 5.24
N LEU A 88 -12.00 -5.96 5.41
CA LEU A 88 -12.96 -5.28 6.29
C LEU A 88 -14.41 -5.58 5.88
N PHE A 89 -14.75 -5.41 4.60
CA PHE A 89 -16.12 -5.68 4.13
C PHE A 89 -16.52 -7.14 4.29
N ARG A 90 -15.58 -8.08 4.14
CA ARG A 90 -15.82 -9.50 4.38
C ARG A 90 -16.16 -9.78 5.84
N GLU A 91 -15.39 -9.22 6.75
CA GLU A 91 -15.63 -9.36 8.20
C GLU A 91 -16.97 -8.68 8.59
N ILE A 92 -17.31 -7.51 8.02
CA ILE A 92 -18.63 -6.88 8.25
C ILE A 92 -19.77 -7.76 7.75
N ALA A 93 -19.67 -8.27 6.51
CA ALA A 93 -20.73 -9.07 5.88
C ALA A 93 -21.00 -10.40 6.61
N THR A 94 -20.02 -10.89 7.37
CA THR A 94 -20.11 -12.13 8.14
C THR A 94 -20.37 -11.89 9.63
N ASP A 95 -20.64 -10.64 10.04
CA ASP A 95 -20.75 -10.24 11.45
C ASP A 95 -19.55 -10.76 12.27
N GLY A 96 -18.37 -10.60 11.68
CA GLY A 96 -17.09 -11.13 12.15
C GLY A 96 -16.32 -10.14 13.01
N ARG A 97 -15.01 -10.05 12.76
CA ARG A 97 -14.03 -9.30 13.57
C ARG A 97 -13.76 -7.94 12.96
N ALA A 98 -14.81 -7.14 12.81
CA ALA A 98 -14.72 -5.76 12.34
C ALA A 98 -15.47 -4.80 13.27
N ALA A 99 -15.05 -3.54 13.28
CA ALA A 99 -15.79 -2.44 13.86
C ALA A 99 -15.71 -1.23 12.92
N TYR A 100 -16.78 -0.45 12.79
CA TYR A 100 -16.76 0.74 11.94
C TYR A 100 -17.52 1.91 12.56
N GLY A 101 -17.15 3.12 12.15
CA GLY A 101 -17.60 4.33 12.81
C GLY A 101 -16.94 4.53 14.18
N LEU A 102 -16.98 5.78 14.65
CA LEU A 102 -16.19 6.20 15.81
C LEU A 102 -16.55 5.44 17.10
N LYS A 103 -17.84 5.19 17.34
CA LYS A 103 -18.33 4.56 18.58
C LYS A 103 -17.87 3.11 18.72
N GLU A 104 -18.04 2.31 17.67
CA GLU A 104 -17.66 0.90 17.70
C GLU A 104 -16.14 0.74 17.75
N VAL A 105 -15.41 1.55 16.97
CA VAL A 105 -13.95 1.56 16.98
C VAL A 105 -13.43 1.94 18.37
N GLN A 106 -13.97 2.99 19.00
CA GLN A 106 -13.58 3.36 20.36
C GLN A 106 -13.82 2.22 21.35
N THR A 107 -14.94 1.52 21.21
CA THR A 107 -15.25 0.34 22.04
C THR A 107 -14.20 -0.74 21.83
N ALA A 108 -13.90 -1.10 20.58
CA ALA A 108 -12.89 -2.11 20.25
C ALA A 108 -11.48 -1.74 20.75
N VAL A 109 -11.13 -0.45 20.71
CA VAL A 109 -9.86 0.08 21.26
C VAL A 109 -9.81 -0.14 22.77
N ASN A 110 -10.90 0.16 23.49
CA ASN A 110 -10.97 -0.03 24.94
C ASN A 110 -10.81 -1.50 25.35
N TYR A 111 -11.29 -2.43 24.52
CA TYR A 111 -11.09 -3.87 24.71
C TYR A 111 -9.70 -4.37 24.27
N GLY A 112 -8.85 -3.53 23.69
CA GLY A 112 -7.56 -3.93 23.12
C GLY A 112 -7.71 -4.89 21.93
N ALA A 113 -8.88 -4.91 21.30
CA ALA A 113 -9.24 -5.87 20.26
C ALA A 113 -8.70 -5.47 18.88
N VAL A 114 -8.27 -4.21 18.69
CA VAL A 114 -7.84 -3.70 17.38
C VAL A 114 -6.52 -4.34 16.92
N GLU A 115 -6.55 -5.03 15.78
CA GLU A 115 -5.34 -5.46 15.07
C GLU A 115 -4.85 -4.38 14.12
N ARG A 116 -5.76 -3.85 13.29
CA ARG A 116 -5.49 -2.77 12.33
C ARG A 116 -6.58 -1.71 12.42
N LEU A 117 -6.18 -0.48 12.73
CA LEU A 117 -7.01 0.70 12.64
C LEU A 117 -6.87 1.31 11.23
N LEU A 118 -7.99 1.56 10.58
CA LEU A 118 -8.09 2.16 9.25
C LEU A 118 -8.71 3.55 9.42
N VAL A 119 -7.99 4.61 9.03
CA VAL A 119 -8.42 6.00 9.28
C VAL A 119 -8.26 6.83 8.02
N LEU A 120 -9.25 7.64 7.67
CA LEU A 120 -9.07 8.66 6.63
C LEU A 120 -8.15 9.78 7.09
N ASP A 121 -7.28 10.24 6.19
CA ASP A 121 -6.41 11.38 6.39
C ASP A 121 -7.15 12.67 6.80
N GLU A 122 -8.36 12.91 6.28
CA GLU A 122 -9.24 14.00 6.68
C GLU A 122 -9.59 13.97 8.17
N MET A 123 -9.78 12.78 8.74
CA MET A 123 -10.05 12.62 10.16
C MET A 123 -8.81 12.91 11.00
N VAL A 124 -7.64 12.45 10.56
CA VAL A 124 -6.37 12.78 11.22
C VAL A 124 -6.15 14.29 11.23
N ARG A 125 -6.38 14.98 10.10
CA ARG A 125 -6.25 16.44 10.00
C ARG A 125 -7.17 17.22 10.95
N ARG A 126 -8.33 16.66 11.31
CA ARG A 126 -9.27 17.28 12.26
C ARG A 126 -8.84 17.12 13.73
N GLY A 127 -7.81 16.33 14.01
CA GLY A 127 -7.24 16.14 15.36
C GLY A 127 -8.07 15.27 16.31
N ASN A 128 -9.17 14.66 15.85
CA ASN A 128 -10.05 13.85 16.70
C ASN A 128 -9.63 12.38 16.81
N MET A 129 -8.57 11.96 16.11
CA MET A 129 -8.11 10.57 16.07
C MET A 129 -6.83 10.30 16.86
N ASP A 130 -6.15 11.34 17.33
CA ASP A 130 -4.83 11.21 17.95
C ASP A 130 -4.79 10.26 19.14
N GLN A 131 -5.76 10.37 20.06
CA GLN A 131 -5.82 9.50 21.24
C GLN A 131 -6.11 8.05 20.84
N ILE A 132 -7.04 7.82 19.92
CA ILE A 132 -7.39 6.49 19.42
C ILE A 132 -6.16 5.84 18.76
N MET A 133 -5.46 6.57 17.89
CA MET A 133 -4.26 6.08 17.21
C MET A 133 -3.14 5.73 18.20
N ARG A 134 -2.94 6.57 19.23
CA ARG A 134 -1.98 6.30 20.31
C ARG A 134 -2.34 5.02 21.07
N SER A 135 -3.59 4.89 21.54
CA SER A 135 -4.05 3.71 22.26
C SER A 135 -3.91 2.42 21.44
N VAL A 136 -4.20 2.46 20.13
CA VAL A 136 -3.97 1.33 19.23
C VAL A 136 -2.49 0.97 19.15
N GLY A 137 -1.62 1.97 19.00
CA GLY A 137 -0.16 1.76 18.98
C GLY A 137 0.37 1.14 20.26
N ASP A 138 -0.06 1.65 21.42
CA ASP A 138 0.32 1.14 22.74
C ASP A 138 -0.12 -0.32 22.94
N ALA A 139 -1.29 -0.69 22.40
CA ALA A 139 -1.79 -2.06 22.37
C ALA A 139 -1.16 -2.95 21.29
N ARG A 140 -0.09 -2.50 20.62
CA ARG A 140 0.61 -3.17 19.51
C ARG A 140 -0.28 -3.43 18.28
N GLY A 141 -1.32 -2.62 18.08
CA GLY A 141 -2.09 -2.57 16.85
C GLY A 141 -1.37 -1.73 15.79
N LYS A 142 -1.75 -1.90 14.52
CA LYS A 142 -1.22 -1.11 13.41
C LYS A 142 -2.21 -0.03 13.01
N VAL A 143 -1.72 1.17 12.72
CA VAL A 143 -2.54 2.25 12.18
C VAL A 143 -2.21 2.43 10.70
N VAL A 144 -3.23 2.43 9.86
CA VAL A 144 -3.13 2.66 8.42
C VAL A 144 -3.99 3.88 8.07
N VAL A 145 -3.35 4.89 7.50
CA VAL A 145 -4.03 6.12 7.06
C VAL A 145 -4.30 6.02 5.57
N PHE A 146 -5.55 6.20 5.18
CA PHE A 146 -6.04 6.17 3.80
C PHE A 146 -6.12 7.60 3.27
N SER A 147 -5.69 7.82 2.02
CA SER A 147 -5.97 9.09 1.34
C SER A 147 -7.42 9.10 0.87
N SER A 148 -8.11 10.21 1.07
CA SER A 148 -9.44 10.45 0.49
C SER A 148 -9.47 10.57 -1.03
N GLU A 149 -8.32 10.65 -1.69
CA GLU A 149 -8.25 10.89 -3.14
C GLU A 149 -8.40 9.60 -3.97
N PHE A 150 -8.44 8.44 -3.34
CA PHE A 150 -8.48 7.14 -4.01
C PHE A 150 -9.66 6.28 -3.55
N GLU A 151 -10.07 5.33 -4.40
CA GLU A 151 -11.23 4.46 -4.18
C GLU A 151 -11.23 3.75 -2.80
N PRO A 152 -10.12 3.17 -2.28
CA PRO A 152 -10.13 2.58 -0.95
C PRO A 152 -10.51 3.56 0.16
N GLY A 153 -10.07 4.82 0.04
CA GLY A 153 -10.47 5.90 0.95
C GLY A 153 -11.95 6.24 0.84
N GLU A 154 -12.48 6.38 -0.38
CA GLU A 154 -13.92 6.64 -0.58
C GLU A 154 -14.80 5.50 -0.03
N ARG A 155 -14.34 4.26 -0.12
CA ARG A 155 -15.01 3.11 0.51
C ARG A 155 -14.93 3.14 2.03
N LEU A 156 -13.83 3.61 2.63
CA LEU A 156 -13.75 3.83 4.07
C LEU A 156 -14.64 5.00 4.52
N ARG A 157 -14.78 6.02 3.68
CA ARG A 157 -15.65 7.19 3.93
C ARG A 157 -17.10 6.78 4.10
N SER A 158 -17.59 5.85 3.27
CA SER A 158 -18.97 5.36 3.36
C SER A 158 -19.28 4.65 4.69
N LEU A 159 -18.25 4.19 5.40
CA LEU A 159 -18.32 3.60 6.74
C LEU A 159 -18.11 4.63 7.88
N GLY A 160 -18.14 5.93 7.58
CA GLY A 160 -17.94 7.00 8.55
C GLY A 160 -16.49 7.44 8.73
N GLY A 161 -15.58 7.00 7.84
CA GLY A 161 -14.19 7.48 7.77
C GLY A 161 -13.21 6.84 8.76
N VAL A 162 -13.68 5.92 9.59
CA VAL A 162 -12.85 5.13 10.52
C VAL A 162 -13.42 3.73 10.66
N ALA A 163 -12.53 2.73 10.65
CA ALA A 163 -12.87 1.33 10.87
C ALA A 163 -11.69 0.57 11.49
N ALA A 164 -11.94 -0.66 11.92
CA ALA A 164 -10.93 -1.53 12.48
C ALA A 164 -11.17 -3.00 12.11
N LEU A 165 -10.07 -3.69 11.79
CA LEU A 165 -10.00 -5.15 11.81
C LEU A 165 -9.55 -5.58 13.20
N LEU A 166 -10.25 -6.56 13.77
CA LEU A 166 -10.11 -6.97 15.16
C LEU A 166 -9.42 -8.33 15.28
N ARG A 167 -8.70 -8.52 16.38
CA ARG A 167 -8.10 -9.80 16.79
C ARG A 167 -9.18 -10.81 17.14
N PHE A 168 -10.24 -10.33 17.80
CA PHE A 168 -11.42 -11.09 18.24
C PHE A 168 -12.66 -10.20 18.14
N LYS A 169 -13.84 -10.82 18.01
CA LYS A 169 -15.11 -10.10 17.91
C LYS A 169 -15.41 -9.43 19.26
N VAL A 170 -15.80 -8.17 19.21
CA VAL A 170 -16.27 -7.42 20.37
C VAL A 170 -17.79 -7.36 20.27
N SER A 171 -18.48 -8.14 21.11
CA SER A 171 -19.93 -8.07 21.23
C SER A 171 -20.30 -6.72 21.85
N GLN A 172 -21.17 -5.97 21.17
CA GLN A 172 -21.93 -4.90 21.80
C GLN A 172 -22.90 -5.62 22.75
N ASP A 173 -22.64 -5.65 24.06
CA ASP A 173 -23.69 -6.08 24.99
C ASP A 173 -24.88 -5.10 24.81
N PRO A 174 -26.11 -5.61 24.65
CA PRO A 174 -27.30 -4.81 24.38
C PRO A 174 -27.67 -3.83 25.50
#